data_AF-A0A2U3K8I2-F1
#
_entry.id   AF-A0A2U3K8I2-F1
#
_cell.length_a   1.000
_cell.length_b   1.000
_cell.length_c   1.000
_cell.angle_alpha   90.00
_cell.angle_beta   90.00
_cell.angle_gamma   90.00
#
_symmetry.space_group_name_H-M   'P 1'
#
loop_
_entity.id
_entity.type
_entity.pdbx_description
1 polymer ?
#
loop_
_entity_poly.entity_id
_entity_poly.type
_entity_poly.pdbx_seq_one_letter_code
_entity_poly.pdbx_strand_id
1 'polypeptide(L)'
;MRRVLGELSPESCLILKAQELQVIVRPADGFSVWAYFPINRRRMVVRQLAADGILLRPTTRVLLLISEKHILQQSTQLTDANLRDHLGHVLLYLRHPRASNGCGDALREWEASCR
;
A
#
# COMPACT_ATOMS: atom_id res chain seq x y z
N MET A 1 6.38 7.52 8.48
CA MET A 1 6.17 6.05 8.34
C MET A 1 6.08 5.30 9.67
N ARG A 2 7.13 5.24 10.51
CA ARG A 2 7.09 4.48 11.79
C ARG A 2 5.95 4.89 12.72
N ARG A 3 5.60 6.18 12.72
CA ARG A 3 4.44 6.73 13.43
C ARG A 3 3.12 6.06 12.99
N VAL A 4 2.81 6.12 11.70
CA VAL A 4 1.58 5.55 11.13
C VAL A 4 1.49 4.05 11.36
N LEU A 5 2.59 3.31 11.16
CA LEU A 5 2.59 1.86 11.44
C LEU A 5 2.41 1.55 12.93
N GLY A 6 2.80 2.47 13.83
CA GLY A 6 2.58 2.35 15.26
C GLY A 6 1.15 2.63 15.71
N GLU A 7 0.28 3.13 14.83
CA GLU A 7 -1.15 3.30 15.10
C GLU A 7 -1.92 1.98 14.94
N LEU A 8 -1.36 1.01 14.22
CA LEU A 8 -2.01 -0.26 13.93
C LEU A 8 -1.95 -1.23 15.11
N SER A 9 -3.02 -2.01 15.25
CA SER A 9 -3.06 -3.14 16.17
C SER A 9 -2.02 -4.22 15.80
N PRO A 10 -1.58 -5.06 16.76
CA PRO A 10 -0.64 -6.14 16.47
C PRO A 10 -1.16 -7.10 15.39
N GLU A 11 -2.46 -7.39 15.37
CA GLU A 11 -3.12 -8.27 14.41
C GLU A 11 -3.08 -7.68 12.99
N SER A 12 -3.39 -6.39 12.86
CA SER A 12 -3.27 -5.66 11.58
C SER A 12 -1.82 -5.65 11.09
N CYS A 13 -0.85 -5.51 11.99
CA CYS A 13 0.57 -5.62 11.64
C CYS A 13 0.95 -7.03 11.12
N LEU A 14 0.35 -8.10 11.64
CA LEU A 14 0.59 -9.46 11.15
C LEU A 14 0.07 -9.63 9.71
N ILE A 15 -1.09 -9.05 9.40
CA ILE A 15 -1.65 -9.07 8.04
C ILE A 15 -0.73 -8.33 7.06
N LEU A 16 -0.21 -7.16 7.44
CA LEU A 16 0.75 -6.43 6.59
C LEU A 16 2.08 -7.16 6.40
N LYS A 17 2.46 -8.02 7.34
CA LYS A 17 3.65 -8.87 7.25
C LYS A 17 3.41 -10.14 6.42
N ALA A 18 2.16 -10.42 6.02
CA ALA A 18 1.87 -11.56 5.18
C ALA A 18 2.58 -11.45 3.83
N GLN A 19 2.92 -12.60 3.23
CA GLN A 19 3.63 -12.65 1.94
C GLN A 19 2.80 -12.08 0.76
N GLU A 20 1.53 -11.78 1.01
CA GLU A 20 0.58 -11.23 0.05
C GLU A 20 0.78 -9.72 -0.20
N LEU A 21 1.46 -8.99 0.70
CA LEU A 21 1.85 -7.59 0.49
C LEU A 21 3.31 -7.48 0.09
N GLN A 22 3.60 -6.83 -1.03
CA GLN A 22 4.94 -6.42 -1.42
C GLN A 22 5.05 -4.90 -1.40
N VAL A 23 6.11 -4.37 -0.78
CA VAL A 23 6.38 -2.94 -0.73
C VAL A 23 7.59 -2.65 -1.61
N ILE A 24 7.49 -1.64 -2.48
CA ILE A 24 8.59 -1.19 -3.34
C ILE A 24 8.75 0.31 -3.16
N VAL A 25 9.98 0.72 -2.88
CA VAL A 25 10.38 2.13 -2.83
C VAL A 25 11.06 2.48 -4.14
N ARG A 26 10.68 3.60 -4.76
CA ARG A 26 11.22 4.08 -6.05
C ARG A 26 11.68 5.53 -5.93
N PRO A 27 12.70 5.95 -6.72
CA PRO A 27 13.18 7.33 -6.71
C PRO A 27 12.08 8.32 -7.10
N ALA A 28 11.26 7.98 -8.10
CA ALA A 28 10.11 8.76 -8.53
C ALA A 28 8.99 7.83 -9.01
N ASP A 29 7.77 8.17 -8.62
CA ASP A 29 6.53 7.57 -9.12
C ASP A 29 5.47 8.68 -9.24
N GLY A 30 4.28 8.41 -9.79
CA GLY A 30 3.23 9.41 -9.96
C GLY A 30 2.65 9.97 -8.65
N PHE A 31 2.79 9.24 -7.55
CA PHE A 31 2.19 9.54 -6.24
C PHE A 31 3.20 9.26 -5.10
N SER A 32 2.98 9.78 -3.89
CA SER A 32 3.91 9.53 -2.77
C SER A 32 3.78 8.15 -2.17
N VAL A 33 2.55 7.67 -2.02
CA VAL A 33 2.21 6.30 -1.65
C VAL A 33 1.11 5.86 -2.60
N TRP A 34 1.10 4.60 -3.02
CA TRP A 34 0.01 4.07 -3.83
C TRP A 34 -0.16 2.56 -3.62
N ALA A 35 -1.38 2.14 -3.26
CA ALA A 35 -1.76 0.73 -3.20
C ALA A 35 -2.26 0.23 -4.57
N TYR A 36 -1.56 -0.74 -5.14
CA TYR A 36 -1.87 -1.37 -6.41
C TYR A 36 -2.32 -2.82 -6.21
N PHE A 37 -3.44 -3.20 -6.83
CA PHE A 37 -4.03 -4.54 -6.71
C PHE A 37 -3.71 -5.37 -7.97
N PRO A 38 -2.69 -6.24 -7.97
CA PRO A 38 -2.23 -7.05 -9.10
C PRO A 38 -3.21 -8.10 -9.65
N ILE A 39 -4.52 -7.95 -9.46
CA ILE A 39 -5.55 -8.67 -10.24
C ILE A 39 -5.26 -8.57 -11.76
N ASN A 40 -4.59 -7.49 -12.19
CA ASN A 40 -4.21 -7.28 -13.58
C ASN A 40 -2.67 -7.23 -13.77
N ARG A 41 -2.04 -8.41 -13.93
CA ARG A 41 -0.60 -8.54 -14.31
C ARG A 41 -0.24 -7.88 -15.66
N ARG A 42 -1.24 -7.42 -16.42
CA ARG A 42 -1.07 -6.78 -17.74
C ARG A 42 -0.90 -5.26 -17.68
N ARG A 43 -1.01 -4.61 -16.51
CA ARG A 43 -0.92 -3.14 -16.45
C ARG A 43 0.53 -2.65 -16.57
N MET A 44 0.67 -1.43 -17.08
CA MET A 44 1.96 -0.79 -17.37
C MET A 44 2.90 -0.76 -16.18
N VAL A 45 2.38 -0.54 -14.96
CA VAL A 45 3.22 -0.46 -13.75
C VAL A 45 3.97 -1.78 -13.49
N VAL A 46 3.33 -2.93 -13.68
CA VAL A 46 3.98 -4.24 -13.49
C VAL A 46 5.04 -4.48 -14.55
N ARG A 47 4.80 -4.01 -15.79
CA ARG A 47 5.78 -4.10 -16.88
C ARG A 47 6.99 -3.19 -16.66
N GLN A 48 6.75 -1.97 -16.17
CA GLN A 48 7.82 -1.04 -15.80
C GLN A 48 8.68 -1.59 -14.68
N LEU A 49 8.07 -2.13 -13.62
CA LEU A 49 8.82 -2.78 -12.54
C LEU A 49 9.67 -3.93 -13.05
N ALA A 50 9.13 -4.77 -13.95
CA ALA A 50 9.91 -5.85 -14.56
C ALA A 50 11.07 -5.33 -15.44
N ALA A 51 10.87 -4.24 -16.18
CA ALA A 51 11.91 -3.60 -16.97
C ALA A 51 13.02 -2.99 -16.09
N ASP A 52 12.65 -2.50 -14.90
CA ASP A 52 13.58 -2.02 -13.88
C ASP A 52 14.25 -3.17 -13.10
N GLY A 53 14.03 -4.44 -13.49
CA GLY A 53 14.59 -5.63 -12.84
C GLY A 53 13.89 -6.04 -11.54
N ILE A 54 12.74 -5.42 -11.22
CA ILE A 54 12.00 -5.69 -9.99
C ILE A 54 10.91 -6.74 -10.25
N LEU A 55 11.11 -7.93 -9.69
CA LEU A 55 10.17 -9.04 -9.81
C LEU A 55 9.16 -9.05 -8.65
N LEU A 56 7.88 -9.19 -8.99
CA LEU A 56 6.83 -9.42 -8.01
C LEU A 56 6.81 -10.90 -7.60
N ARG A 57 6.67 -11.16 -6.30
CA ARG A 57 6.52 -12.54 -5.81
C ARG A 57 5.24 -13.16 -6.36
N PRO A 58 5.21 -14.48 -6.63
CA PRO A 58 3.99 -15.16 -7.09
C PRO A 58 2.81 -15.01 -6.13
N THR A 59 3.09 -14.88 -4.84
CA THR A 59 2.11 -14.69 -3.75
C THR A 59 1.63 -13.25 -3.60
N THR A 60 2.25 -12.28 -4.28
CA THR A 60 1.89 -10.86 -4.12
C THR A 60 0.48 -10.61 -4.64
N ARG A 61 -0.40 -10.22 -3.72
CA ARG A 61 -1.80 -9.83 -3.95
C ARG A 61 -2.00 -8.32 -3.97
N VAL A 62 -1.15 -7.60 -3.24
CA VAL A 62 -1.16 -6.14 -3.15
C VAL A 62 0.28 -5.65 -3.25
N LEU A 63 0.49 -4.62 -4.06
CA LEU A 63 1.75 -3.92 -4.21
C LEU A 63 1.60 -2.50 -3.67
N LEU A 64 2.38 -2.14 -2.65
CA LEU A 64 2.44 -0.77 -2.14
C LEU A 64 3.69 -0.08 -2.70
N LEU A 65 3.48 0.93 -3.53
CA LEU A 65 4.54 1.75 -4.10
C LEU A 65 4.77 3.00 -3.23
N ILE A 66 6.02 3.35 -3.02
CA ILE A 66 6.43 4.53 -2.26
C ILE A 66 7.44 5.33 -3.09
N SER A 67 7.16 6.62 -3.33
CA SER A 67 8.06 7.53 -4.05
C SER A 67 8.91 8.33 -3.07
N GLU A 68 10.23 8.15 -3.13
CA GLU A 68 11.18 8.89 -2.29
C GLU A 68 11.11 10.39 -2.57
N LYS A 69 11.16 10.78 -3.85
CA LYS A 69 11.10 12.19 -4.25
C LYS A 69 9.86 12.88 -3.68
N HIS A 70 8.70 12.24 -3.77
CA HIS A 70 7.47 12.85 -3.28
C HIS A 70 7.39 12.90 -1.77
N ILE A 71 7.86 11.87 -1.05
CA ILE A 71 7.94 11.92 0.42
C ILE A 71 8.85 13.05 0.88
N LEU A 72 9.99 13.27 0.22
CA LEU A 72 10.93 14.33 0.57
C LEU A 72 10.41 15.73 0.27
N GLN A 73 9.52 15.87 -0.70
CA GLN A 73 8.96 17.16 -1.13
C GLN A 73 7.65 17.53 -0.43
N GLN A 74 6.95 16.56 0.15
CA GLN A 74 5.65 16.77 0.79
C GLN A 74 5.77 16.96 2.30
N SER A 75 4.74 17.56 2.90
CA SER A 75 4.66 17.64 4.35
C SER A 75 4.49 16.25 4.96
N THR A 76 5.02 16.07 6.17
CA THR A 76 4.82 14.84 6.96
C THR A 76 3.35 14.53 7.17
N GLN A 77 2.51 15.56 7.36
CA GLN A 77 1.06 15.39 7.54
C GLN A 77 0.39 14.80 6.30
N LEU A 78 0.74 15.28 5.11
CA LEU A 78 0.20 14.76 3.86
C LEU A 78 0.72 13.34 3.58
N THR A 79 1.99 13.09 3.84
CA THR A 79 2.58 11.75 3.73
C THR A 79 1.90 10.76 4.66
N ASP A 80 1.68 11.15 5.92
CA ASP A 80 1.00 10.30 6.90
C ASP A 80 -0.46 10.07 6.49
N ALA A 81 -1.17 11.07 5.96
CA ALA A 81 -2.53 10.90 5.44
C ALA A 81 -2.58 9.90 4.28
N ASN A 82 -1.68 10.02 3.30
CA ASN A 82 -1.60 9.09 2.17
C ASN A 82 -1.25 7.67 2.62
N LEU A 83 -0.39 7.54 3.63
CA LEU A 83 -0.09 6.23 4.22
C LEU A 83 -1.33 5.60 4.85
N ARG A 84 -2.11 6.35 5.63
CA ARG A 84 -3.35 5.82 6.25
C ARG A 84 -4.36 5.37 5.20
N ASP A 85 -4.59 6.20 4.19
CA ASP A 85 -5.52 5.89 3.09
C ASP A 85 -5.10 4.61 2.35
N HIS A 86 -3.85 4.55 1.88
CA HIS A 86 -3.39 3.40 1.11
C HIS A 86 -3.19 2.14 1.97
N LEU A 87 -2.82 2.25 3.24
CA LEU A 87 -2.79 1.10 4.14
C LEU A 87 -4.20 0.60 4.46
N GLY A 88 -5.20 1.49 4.59
CA GLY A 88 -6.60 1.12 4.69
C GLY A 88 -7.05 0.28 3.48
N HIS A 89 -6.72 0.74 2.27
CA HIS A 89 -6.98 0.01 1.04
C HIS A 89 -6.28 -1.37 0.99
N VAL A 90 -5.03 -1.45 1.47
CA VAL A 90 -4.28 -2.72 1.54
C VAL A 90 -4.96 -3.69 2.51
N LEU A 91 -5.26 -3.23 3.72
CA LEU A 91 -5.87 -4.05 4.78
C LEU A 91 -7.25 -4.55 4.35
N LEU A 92 -8.06 -3.67 3.77
CA LEU A 92 -9.40 -3.99 3.30
C LEU A 92 -9.35 -5.08 2.24
N TYR A 93 -8.45 -4.94 1.27
CA TYR A 93 -8.30 -5.92 0.22
C TYR A 93 -7.77 -7.26 0.75
N LEU A 94 -6.81 -7.26 1.68
CA LEU A 94 -6.24 -8.50 2.22
C LEU A 94 -7.26 -9.27 3.08
N ARG A 95 -8.11 -8.57 3.85
CA ARG A 95 -9.17 -9.21 4.66
C ARG A 95 -10.38 -9.60 3.82
N HIS A 96 -10.78 -8.72 2.91
CA HIS A 96 -12.01 -8.86 2.13
C HIS A 96 -11.76 -8.57 0.64
N PRO A 97 -11.10 -9.48 -0.11
CA PRO A 97 -10.70 -9.23 -1.52
C PRO A 97 -11.84 -8.94 -2.50
N ARG A 98 -13.09 -9.25 -2.11
CA ARG A 98 -14.30 -9.03 -2.91
C ARG A 98 -15.09 -7.80 -2.49
N ALA A 99 -14.66 -7.08 -1.44
CA ALA A 99 -15.32 -5.87 -0.99
C ALA A 99 -15.12 -4.72 -1.99
N SER A 100 -16.03 -3.73 -1.94
CA SER A 100 -15.79 -2.42 -2.54
C SER A 100 -14.52 -1.84 -1.92
N ASN A 101 -13.50 -1.57 -2.73
CA ASN A 101 -12.24 -1.00 -2.26
C ASN A 101 -12.22 0.51 -2.49
N GLY A 102 -13.33 1.19 -2.16
CA GLY A 102 -13.45 2.64 -2.25
C GLY A 102 -12.79 3.34 -1.06
N CYS A 103 -12.41 4.61 -1.22
CA CYS A 103 -11.69 5.36 -0.18
C CYS A 103 -12.47 5.44 1.14
N GLY A 104 -13.80 5.56 1.10
CA GLY A 104 -14.63 5.55 2.31
C GLY A 104 -14.61 4.21 3.06
N ASP A 105 -14.54 3.09 2.33
CA ASP A 105 -14.41 1.75 2.92
C ASP A 105 -13.00 1.56 3.51
N ALA A 106 -11.98 1.99 2.76
CA ALA A 106 -10.58 1.93 3.18
C ALA A 106 -10.32 2.75 4.45
N LEU A 107 -10.93 3.93 4.58
CA LEU A 107 -10.81 4.75 5.79
C LEU A 107 -11.43 4.05 7.00
N ARG A 108 -12.64 3.48 6.85
CA ARG A 108 -13.26 2.70 7.93
C ARG A 108 -12.41 1.50 8.33
N GLU A 109 -11.85 0.81 7.35
CA GLU A 109 -10.96 -0.32 7.59
C GLU A 109 -9.70 0.10 8.35
N TRP A 110 -9.11 1.24 7.97
CA TRP A 110 -7.98 1.83 8.69
C TRP A 110 -8.34 2.10 10.16
N GLU A 111 -9.44 2.79 10.40
CA GLU A 111 -9.90 3.11 11.76
C GLU A 111 -10.17 1.86 12.61
N ALA A 112 -10.74 0.81 12.01
CA ALA A 112 -10.96 -0.47 12.67
C ALA A 112 -9.63 -1.20 12.98
N SER A 113 -8.63 -1.03 12.12
CA SER A 113 -7.32 -1.70 12.23
C SER A 113 -6.39 -1.09 13.27
N CYS A 114 -6.69 0.11 13.74
CA CYS A 114 -5.95 0.81 14.80
C CYS A 114 -6.46 0.50 16.22
N ARG A 115 -7.57 -0.24 16.34
CA ARG A 115 -8.19 -0.58 17.63
C ARG A 115 -7.59 -1.82 18.27
#